data_AF-A0A359M5E9-F1
#
_entry.id   AF-A0A359M5E9-F1
#
_cell.length_a   1.000
_cell.length_b   1.000
_cell.length_c   1.000
_cell.angle_alpha   90.00
_cell.angle_beta   90.00
_cell.angle_gamma   90.00
#
_symmetry.space_group_name_H-M   'P 1'
#
loop_
_entity.id
_entity.type
_entity.pdbx_description
1 polymer ?
#
loop_
_entity_poly.entity_id
_entity_poly.type
_entity_poly.pdbx_seq_one_letter_code
_entity_poly.pdbx_strand_id
1 'polypeptide(L)'
;MAANALPLRQERELPDLLPARMVNEYVYCPRLFYYEWVEGVFRESADTLEGAWQHRRVDQKGGAELPAPEELGGAEKIHSRSVAL
;
A
#
# COMPACT_ATOMS: atom_id res chain seq x y z
N MET A 1 -2.77 -14.15 -42.56
CA MET A 1 -1.98 -13.58 -41.45
C MET A 1 -2.95 -12.90 -40.51
N ALA A 2 -3.29 -13.54 -39.37
CA ALA A 2 -4.20 -12.94 -38.41
C ALA A 2 -3.39 -11.97 -37.53
N ALA A 3 -3.78 -10.68 -37.54
CA ALA A 3 -3.29 -9.71 -36.59
C ALA A 3 -3.76 -10.15 -35.20
N ASN A 4 -2.82 -10.60 -34.36
CA ASN A 4 -3.10 -10.94 -32.98
C ASN A 4 -3.39 -9.61 -32.26
N ALA A 5 -4.66 -9.33 -31.99
CA ALA A 5 -5.05 -8.16 -31.22
C ALA A 5 -4.40 -8.27 -29.84
N LEU A 6 -3.44 -7.39 -29.55
CA LEU A 6 -2.92 -7.24 -28.20
C LEU A 6 -4.11 -6.94 -27.26
N PRO A 7 -4.21 -7.60 -26.10
CA PRO A 7 -5.32 -7.37 -25.20
C PRO A 7 -5.40 -5.88 -24.88
N LEU A 8 -6.62 -5.33 -24.98
CA LEU A 8 -6.89 -3.94 -24.61
C LEU A 8 -6.35 -3.71 -23.21
N ARG A 9 -5.55 -2.65 -23.07
CA ARG A 9 -4.93 -2.22 -21.81
C ARG A 9 -6.01 -2.20 -20.74
N GLN A 10 -5.78 -2.88 -19.62
CA GLN A 10 -6.77 -2.92 -18.54
C GLN A 10 -6.89 -1.50 -17.98
N GLU A 11 -8.04 -0.85 -18.18
CA GLU A 11 -8.33 0.45 -17.59
C GLU A 11 -8.36 0.28 -16.07
N ARG A 12 -7.31 0.77 -15.40
CA ARG A 12 -7.22 0.83 -13.95
C ARG A 12 -7.69 2.20 -13.50
N GLU A 13 -8.62 2.24 -12.55
CA GLU A 13 -8.88 3.46 -11.78
C GLU A 13 -7.62 3.81 -10.98
N LEU A 14 -7.10 5.01 -11.20
CA LEU A 14 -5.93 5.53 -10.50
C LEU A 14 -6.39 6.48 -9.39
N PRO A 15 -5.70 6.48 -8.24
CA PRO A 15 -5.98 7.45 -7.18
C PRO A 15 -5.66 8.88 -7.65
N ASP A 16 -6.31 9.87 -7.05
CA ASP A 16 -6.09 11.30 -7.34
C ASP A 16 -4.64 11.74 -7.06
N LEU A 17 -4.02 11.13 -6.04
CA LEU A 17 -2.65 11.39 -5.65
C LEU A 17 -1.75 10.22 -6.01
N LEU A 18 -0.58 10.55 -6.55
CA LEU A 18 0.45 9.55 -6.80
C LEU A 18 1.00 9.02 -5.46
N PRO A 19 0.99 7.70 -5.22
CA PRO A 19 1.54 7.14 -3.99
C PRO A 19 3.01 7.54 -3.80
N ALA A 20 3.42 7.80 -2.55
CA ALA A 20 4.78 8.19 -2.21
C ALA A 20 5.84 7.21 -2.72
N ARG A 21 5.49 5.91 -2.75
CA ARG A 21 6.28 4.88 -3.43
C ARG A 21 6.59 5.32 -4.85
N MET A 22 5.57 5.47 -5.71
CA MET A 22 5.73 5.74 -7.15
C MET A 22 6.50 7.03 -7.46
N VAL A 23 6.50 8.01 -6.56
CA VAL A 23 7.38 9.19 -6.66
C VAL A 23 8.85 8.76 -6.59
N ASN A 24 9.20 7.89 -5.63
CA ASN A 24 10.54 7.32 -5.51
C ASN A 24 10.93 6.47 -6.73
N GLU A 25 10.06 5.60 -7.25
CA GLU A 25 10.42 4.83 -8.46
C GLU A 25 10.63 5.72 -9.69
N TYR A 26 9.86 6.81 -9.85
CA TYR A 26 10.08 7.74 -10.95
C TYR A 26 11.44 8.45 -10.85
N VAL A 27 11.80 8.94 -9.65
CA VAL A 27 13.09 9.59 -9.40
C VAL A 27 14.25 8.59 -9.58
N TYR A 28 14.06 7.35 -9.12
CA TYR A 28 15.07 6.29 -9.24
C TYR A 28 15.29 5.85 -10.69
N CYS A 29 14.21 5.51 -11.41
CA CYS A 29 14.26 5.08 -12.79
C CYS A 29 12.88 5.26 -13.47
N PRO A 30 12.74 6.25 -14.37
CA PRO A 30 11.47 6.48 -15.08
C PRO A 30 10.95 5.28 -15.86
N ARG A 31 11.86 4.40 -16.33
CA ARG A 31 11.50 3.16 -17.03
C ARG A 31 10.85 2.14 -16.08
N LEU A 32 11.39 1.98 -14.87
CA LEU A 32 10.80 1.09 -13.86
C LEU A 32 9.41 1.60 -13.46
N PHE A 33 9.29 2.90 -13.20
CA PHE A 33 8.01 3.55 -12.94
C PHE A 33 6.99 3.26 -14.06
N TYR A 34 7.39 3.37 -15.32
CA TYR A 34 6.49 3.11 -16.44
C TYR A 34 5.97 1.66 -16.41
N TYR A 35 6.83 0.68 -16.14
CA TYR A 35 6.39 -0.70 -16.02
C TYR A 35 5.47 -0.92 -14.82
N GLU A 36 5.83 -0.44 -13.63
CA GLU A 36 5.07 -0.71 -12.40
C GLU A 36 3.75 0.09 -12.33
N TRP A 37 3.77 1.37 -12.72
CA TRP A 37 2.59 2.25 -12.63
C TRP A 37 1.72 2.22 -13.89
N VAL A 38 2.33 2.42 -15.06
CA VAL A 38 1.60 2.71 -16.32
C VAL A 38 1.21 1.42 -17.06
N GLU A 39 2.05 0.39 -17.01
CA GLU A 39 1.72 -0.96 -17.52
C GLU A 39 1.17 -1.89 -16.44
N GLY A 40 1.33 -1.53 -15.16
CA GLY A 40 0.87 -2.35 -14.03
C GLY A 40 1.64 -3.66 -13.84
N VAL A 41 2.87 -3.73 -14.34
CA VAL A 41 3.75 -4.89 -14.24
C VAL A 41 4.57 -4.79 -12.96
N PHE A 42 4.24 -5.61 -11.98
CA PHE A 42 5.02 -5.76 -10.75
C PHE A 42 5.41 -7.22 -10.55
N ARG A 43 6.66 -7.46 -10.17
CA ARG A 43 7.17 -8.80 -9.84
C ARG A 43 7.52 -8.86 -8.36
N GLU A 44 6.80 -9.71 -7.65
CA GLU A 44 7.08 -9.97 -6.24
C GLU A 44 8.49 -10.56 -6.04
N SER A 45 9.18 -10.07 -5.00
CA SER A 45 10.41 -10.64 -4.45
C SER A 45 10.10 -11.40 -3.16
N ALA A 46 11.09 -12.10 -2.60
CA ALA A 46 10.94 -12.72 -1.28
C ALA A 46 10.62 -11.68 -0.19
N ASP A 47 11.28 -10.51 -0.23
CA ASP A 47 11.09 -9.43 0.74
C ASP A 47 9.71 -8.80 0.63
N THR A 48 9.16 -8.63 -0.57
CA THR A 48 7.83 -8.04 -0.76
C THR A 48 6.73 -8.99 -0.29
N LEU A 49 6.89 -10.30 -0.54
CA LEU A 49 5.98 -11.32 -0.02
C LEU A 49 6.04 -11.39 1.51
N GLU A 50 7.22 -11.39 2.10
CA GLU A 50 7.37 -11.38 3.55
C GLU A 50 6.73 -10.13 4.16
N GLY A 51 7.01 -8.95 3.62
CA GLY A 51 6.39 -7.70 4.04
C GLY A 51 4.87 -7.76 4.00
N ALA A 52 4.29 -8.27 2.89
CA ALA A 52 2.85 -8.45 2.76
C ALA A 52 2.27 -9.38 3.85
N TRP A 53 2.96 -10.46 4.21
CA TRP A 53 2.53 -11.35 5.29
C TRP A 53 2.58 -10.68 6.66
N GLN A 54 3.61 -9.88 6.94
CA GLN A 54 3.71 -9.15 8.21
C GLN A 54 2.64 -8.07 8.33
N HIS A 55 2.41 -7.29 7.26
CA HIS A 55 1.41 -6.23 7.21
C HIS A 55 -0.01 -6.75 7.42
N ARG A 56 -0.37 -7.94 6.90
CA ARG A 56 -1.68 -8.57 7.17
C ARG A 56 -2.04 -8.65 8.66
N ARG A 57 -1.04 -8.81 9.53
CA ARG A 57 -1.26 -8.87 10.99
C ARG A 57 -1.30 -7.49 11.64
N VAL A 58 -0.45 -6.57 11.19
CA VAL A 58 -0.29 -5.24 11.81
C VAL A 58 -1.41 -4.30 11.37
N ASP A 59 -1.85 -4.38 10.12
CA ASP A 59 -2.88 -3.51 9.55
C ASP A 59 -4.29 -3.84 10.08
N GLN A 60 -4.47 -5.04 10.65
CA GLN A 60 -5.70 -5.38 11.36
C GLN A 60 -5.82 -4.55 12.65
N LYS A 61 -6.81 -3.64 12.68
CA LYS A 61 -7.23 -2.93 13.89
C LYS A 61 -7.31 -3.91 15.05
N GLY A 62 -6.54 -3.67 16.10
CA GLY A 62 -6.61 -4.51 17.30
C GLY A 62 -6.14 -3.78 18.55
N GLY A 63 -6.56 -4.32 19.68
CA GLY A 63 -6.60 -3.59 20.95
C GLY A 63 -8.02 -3.10 21.24
N ALA A 64 -8.24 -2.61 22.45
CA ALA A 64 -9.46 -1.87 22.77
C ALA A 64 -9.47 -0.55 21.97
N GLU A 65 -10.66 -0.04 21.66
CA GLU A 65 -10.83 1.32 21.13
C GLU A 65 -10.03 2.29 22.01
N LEU A 66 -9.32 3.23 21.38
CA LEU A 66 -8.60 4.24 22.14
C LEU A 66 -9.62 5.09 22.92
N PRO A 67 -9.39 5.35 24.22
CA PRO A 67 -10.29 6.16 25.01
C PRO A 67 -10.38 7.58 24.43
N ALA A 68 -11.53 8.22 24.59
CA ALA A 68 -11.68 9.62 24.22
C ALA A 68 -10.75 10.51 25.06
N PRO A 69 -10.33 11.69 24.57
CA PRO A 69 -9.46 12.60 25.33
C PRO A 69 -9.95 12.90 26.74
N GLU A 70 -11.27 12.96 26.93
CA GLU A 70 -11.94 13.24 28.20
C GLU A 70 -11.84 12.07 29.19
N GLU A 71 -11.56 10.85 28.71
CA GLU A 71 -11.51 9.60 29.48
C GLU A 71 -10.08 9.21 29.89
N LEU A 72 -9.08 10.01 29.50
CA LEU A 72 -7.66 9.75 29.78
C LEU A 72 -7.28 9.82 31.26
N GLY A 73 -8.10 10.45 32.11
CA GLY A 73 -7.77 10.86 33.49
C GLY A 73 -7.50 9.77 34.53
N GLY A 74 -7.47 8.49 34.15
CA GLY A 74 -7.21 7.38 35.09
C GLY A 74 -6.43 6.20 34.54
N ALA A 75 -6.02 6.21 33.27
CA ALA A 75 -5.31 5.08 32.66
C ALA A 75 -3.78 5.32 32.71
N GLU A 76 -3.06 4.55 33.54
CA GLU A 76 -1.59 4.61 33.58
C GLU A 76 -0.92 4.11 32.29
N LYS A 77 -1.58 3.23 31.51
CA LYS A 77 -1.08 2.69 30.24
C LYS A 77 -2.20 2.46 29.24
N ILE A 78 -2.11 3.11 28.09
CA ILE A 78 -2.93 2.83 26.90
C ILE A 78 -2.12 1.92 25.99
N HIS A 79 -2.67 0.76 25.62
CA HIS A 79 -2.01 -0.19 24.74
C HIS A 79 -2.82 -0.37 23.45
N SER A 80 -2.29 0.18 22.34
CA SER A 80 -2.76 -0.09 20.99
C SER A 80 -1.59 -0.50 20.10
N ARG A 81 -1.81 -1.46 19.21
CA ARG A 81 -0.83 -1.93 18.22
C ARG A 81 -0.98 -1.25 16.85
N SER A 82 -2.03 -0.47 16.66
CA SER A 82 -2.39 0.15 15.38
C SER A 82 -3.09 1.50 15.61
N VAL A 83 -2.67 2.54 14.89
CA VAL A 83 -3.33 3.85 14.88
C VAL A 83 -3.59 4.21 13.42
N ALA A 84 -4.80 4.64 13.10
CA ALA A 84 -5.11 5.20 11.78
C ALA A 84 -4.90 6.72 11.85
N LEU A 85 -4.27 7.28 10.82
CA LEU A 85 -4.16 8.73 10.60
C LEU A 85 -5.35 9.26 9.81
#